data_AF-A0A378QEF6-F1
#
_entry.id   AF-A0A378QEF6-F1
#
_cell.length_a   1.000
_cell.length_b   1.000
_cell.length_c   1.000
_cell.angle_alpha   90.00
_cell.angle_beta   90.00
_cell.angle_gamma   90.00
#
_symmetry.space_group_name_H-M   'P 1'
#
loop_
_entity.id
_entity.type
_entity.pdbx_description
1 polymer ?
#
loop_
_entity_poly.entity_id
_entity_poly.type
_entity_poly.pdbx_seq_one_letter_code
_entity_poly.pdbx_strand_id
1 'polypeptide(L)'
;MKPKQADNGASPIIDALLIRMSELDRFSDDERVIAGRELLPLDVVVNKHSEFGLVHLAKEYKNGNGLTWLSCLVGEIGIIFPNFEHGIRTIYETEGVAARAYLVKHFGDKKWF
;
A
#
# COMPACT_ATOMS: atom_id res chain seq x y z
N MET A 1 -5.29 21.94 -25.78
CA MET A 1 -4.37 21.45 -24.74
C MET A 1 -5.16 21.26 -23.46
N LYS A 2 -5.20 20.06 -22.87
CA LYS A 2 -5.71 19.90 -21.50
C LYS A 2 -4.70 20.60 -20.57
N PRO A 3 -5.14 21.38 -19.57
CA PRO A 3 -4.22 21.99 -18.61
C PRO A 3 -3.43 20.89 -17.93
N LYS A 4 -2.10 21.09 -17.83
CA LYS A 4 -1.21 20.22 -17.07
C LYS A 4 -1.64 20.35 -15.61
N GLN A 5 -2.23 19.29 -15.07
CA GLN A 5 -2.70 19.27 -13.70
C GLN A 5 -1.51 19.56 -12.78
N ALA A 6 -1.64 20.57 -11.91
CA ALA A 6 -0.60 20.89 -10.96
C ALA A 6 -0.38 19.68 -10.05
N ASP A 7 0.88 19.30 -9.82
CA ASP A 7 1.23 18.30 -8.82
C ASP A 7 0.69 18.80 -7.47
N ASN A 8 -0.26 18.06 -6.92
CA ASN A 8 -0.94 18.36 -5.66
C ASN A 8 -0.05 18.08 -4.43
N GLY A 9 1.24 17.80 -4.63
CA GLY A 9 2.16 17.39 -3.58
C GLY A 9 2.16 15.88 -3.33
N ALA A 10 1.42 15.09 -4.12
CA ALA A 10 1.41 13.64 -3.97
C ALA A 10 2.75 13.02 -4.40
N SER A 11 3.43 13.54 -5.43
CA SER A 11 4.67 12.92 -5.91
C SER A 11 5.77 12.91 -4.84
N PRO A 12 6.09 14.04 -4.16
CA PRO A 12 7.07 14.05 -3.07
C PRO A 12 6.70 13.14 -1.89
N ILE A 13 5.40 13.02 -1.58
CA ILE A 13 4.92 12.13 -0.51
C ILE A 13 5.14 10.66 -0.91
N ILE A 14 4.80 10.29 -2.15
CA ILE A 14 4.99 8.93 -2.66
C ILE A 14 6.48 8.59 -2.72
N ASP A 15 7.34 9.52 -3.13
CA ASP A 15 8.79 9.34 -3.13
C ASP A 15 9.32 9.11 -1.71
N ALA A 16 8.86 9.89 -0.73
CA ALA A 16 9.21 9.70 0.67
C ALA A 16 8.74 8.34 1.23
N LEU A 17 7.56 7.85 0.80
CA LEU A 17 7.06 6.53 1.19
C LEU A 17 7.98 5.41 0.69
N LEU A 18 8.41 5.47 -0.57
CA LEU A 18 9.28 4.46 -1.17
C LEU A 18 10.70 4.51 -0.56
N ILE A 19 11.23 5.70 -0.28
CA ILE A 19 12.50 5.85 0.44
C ILE A 19 12.40 5.24 1.84
N ARG A 20 11.32 5.53 2.58
CA ARG A 20 11.09 4.93 3.90
C ARG A 20 11.06 3.40 3.84
N MET A 21 10.44 2.82 2.81
CA MET A 21 10.44 1.36 2.64
C MET A 21 11.84 0.80 2.45
N SER A 22 12.72 1.52 1.75
CA SER A 22 14.13 1.14 1.59
C SER A 22 14.88 1.24 2.93
N GLU A 23 14.75 2.36 3.63
CA GLU A 23 15.44 2.61 4.91
C GLU A 23 15.04 1.62 6.01
N LEU A 24 13.81 1.11 5.97
CA LEU A 24 13.27 0.18 6.96
C LEU A 24 13.29 -1.28 6.51
N ASP A 25 13.91 -1.58 5.36
CA ASP A 25 13.98 -2.94 4.80
C ASP A 25 12.59 -3.60 4.69
N ARG A 26 11.64 -2.85 4.09
CA ARG A 26 10.23 -3.22 3.97
C ARG A 26 9.85 -3.71 2.57
N PHE A 27 10.78 -3.64 1.63
CA PHE A 27 10.61 -4.33 0.36
C PHE A 27 10.54 -5.84 0.61
N SER A 28 9.77 -6.53 -0.21
CA SER A 28 9.69 -7.98 -0.11
C SER A 28 10.95 -8.59 -0.72
N ASP A 29 11.47 -9.65 -0.13
CA ASP A 29 12.54 -10.48 -0.72
C ASP A 29 12.01 -11.81 -1.26
N ASP A 30 10.77 -12.18 -0.92
CA ASP A 30 10.17 -13.48 -1.21
C ASP A 30 8.72 -13.33 -1.71
N GLU A 31 8.23 -14.29 -2.50
CA GLU A 31 6.80 -14.40 -2.86
C GLU A 31 5.89 -14.82 -1.69
N ARG A 32 6.26 -14.46 -0.46
CA ARG A 32 5.50 -14.82 0.73
C ARG A 32 4.24 -13.99 0.83
N VAL A 33 3.10 -14.67 0.77
CA VAL A 33 1.79 -14.09 1.08
C VAL A 33 1.76 -13.67 2.55
N ILE A 34 1.54 -12.38 2.80
CA ILE A 34 1.47 -11.83 4.14
C ILE A 34 0.15 -12.26 4.79
N ALA A 35 0.24 -13.05 5.86
CA ALA A 35 -0.92 -13.58 6.60
C ALA A 35 -1.54 -12.56 7.60
N GLY A 36 -1.30 -11.26 7.41
CA GLY A 36 -2.00 -10.16 8.09
C GLY A 36 -1.12 -9.30 9.00
N ARG A 37 -0.47 -9.87 10.02
CA ARG A 37 0.27 -9.09 11.03
C ARG A 37 1.60 -8.50 10.55
N GLU A 38 2.09 -8.93 9.40
CA GLU A 38 3.39 -8.51 8.87
C GLU A 38 3.29 -7.16 8.13
N LEU A 39 2.07 -6.70 7.78
CA LEU A 39 1.83 -5.39 7.19
C LEU A 39 1.85 -4.29 8.25
N LEU A 40 2.60 -3.23 7.98
CA LEU A 40 2.67 -2.03 8.78
C LEU A 40 2.00 -0.86 8.07
N PRO A 41 1.53 0.16 8.81
CA PRO A 41 1.09 1.40 8.20
C PRO A 41 2.17 1.97 7.29
N LEU A 42 1.74 2.51 6.15
CA LEU A 42 2.56 3.11 5.10
C LEU A 42 3.35 2.13 4.23
N ASP A 43 3.20 0.81 4.42
CA ASP A 43 3.73 -0.14 3.46
C ASP A 43 3.00 -0.04 2.13
N VAL A 44 3.76 -0.12 1.04
CA VAL A 44 3.23 -0.27 -0.32
C VAL A 44 3.20 -1.76 -0.65
N VAL A 45 2.05 -2.22 -1.13
CA VAL A 45 1.80 -3.63 -1.39
C VAL A 45 1.30 -3.85 -2.80
N VAL A 46 1.40 -5.11 -3.23
CA VAL A 46 0.89 -5.60 -4.50
C VAL A 46 0.14 -6.91 -4.28
N ASN A 47 -0.94 -7.12 -5.03
CA ASN A 47 -1.67 -8.39 -5.03
C ASN A 47 -1.21 -9.28 -6.19
N LYS A 48 -1.73 -10.52 -6.24
CA LYS A 48 -1.45 -11.48 -7.32
C LYS A 48 -1.87 -11.02 -8.73
N HIS A 49 -2.64 -9.94 -8.84
CA HIS A 49 -3.09 -9.36 -10.10
C HIS A 49 -2.26 -8.14 -10.53
N SER A 50 -1.14 -7.86 -9.83
CA SER A 50 -0.28 -6.70 -10.06
C SER A 50 -0.96 -5.35 -9.81
N GLU A 51 -1.99 -5.35 -8.97
CA GLU A 51 -2.65 -4.13 -8.50
C GLU A 51 -1.95 -3.67 -7.21
N PHE A 52 -1.70 -2.36 -7.10
CA PHE A 52 -0.96 -1.78 -5.99
C PHE A 52 -1.88 -1.10 -4.96
N GLY A 53 -1.40 -1.01 -3.73
CA GLY A 53 -2.09 -0.33 -2.64
C GLY A 53 -1.15 0.20 -1.58
N LEU A 54 -1.66 1.14 -0.78
CA LEU A 54 -0.98 1.68 0.40
C LEU A 54 -1.70 1.20 1.65
N VAL A 55 -0.98 0.63 2.61
CA VAL A 55 -1.54 0.31 3.93
C VAL A 55 -1.79 1.60 4.70
N HIS A 56 -3.05 1.98 4.86
CA HIS A 56 -3.43 3.15 5.65
C HIS A 56 -3.52 2.84 7.14
N LEU A 57 -3.96 1.62 7.48
CA LEU A 57 -4.15 1.18 8.85
C LEU A 57 -3.75 -0.28 8.95
N ALA A 58 -3.01 -0.65 9.98
CA ALA A 58 -2.79 -2.03 10.37
C ALA A 58 -2.85 -2.10 11.89
N LYS A 59 -3.93 -2.68 12.44
CA LYS A 59 -4.12 -2.75 13.90
C LYS A 59 -5.04 -3.89 14.31
N GLU A 60 -4.92 -4.28 15.57
CA GLU A 60 -5.88 -5.17 16.21
C GLU A 60 -7.16 -4.44 16.59
N TYR A 61 -8.31 -5.06 16.36
CA TYR A 61 -9.63 -4.57 16.71
C TYR A 61 -10.43 -5.64 17.45
N LYS A 62 -11.33 -5.20 18.33
CA LYS A 62 -12.27 -6.08 19.01
C LYS A 62 -13.39 -6.46 18.06
N ASN A 63 -13.62 -7.75 17.87
CA ASN A 63 -14.70 -8.29 17.04
C ASN A 63 -15.47 -9.35 17.84
N GLY A 64 -16.69 -9.02 18.25
CA GLY A 64 -17.48 -9.86 19.15
C GLY A 64 -16.72 -10.17 20.45
N ASN A 65 -16.47 -11.46 20.69
CA ASN A 65 -15.75 -11.96 21.88
C ASN A 65 -14.24 -12.10 21.69
N GLY A 66 -13.69 -11.72 20.53
CA GLY A 66 -12.28 -11.92 20.19
C GLY A 66 -11.55 -10.64 19.73
N LEU A 67 -10.25 -10.79 19.53
CA LEU A 67 -9.39 -9.80 18.88
C LEU A 67 -9.12 -10.28 17.45
N THR A 68 -9.13 -9.34 16.51
CA THR A 68 -8.92 -9.62 15.08
C THR A 68 -7.97 -8.58 14.51
N TRP A 69 -7.06 -8.99 13.63
CA TRP A 69 -6.16 -8.06 12.95
C TRP A 69 -6.82 -7.52 11.68
N LEU A 70 -6.78 -6.21 11.46
CA LEU A 70 -7.24 -5.57 10.22
C LEU A 70 -6.12 -4.79 9.57
N SER A 71 -6.01 -4.93 8.25
CA SER A 71 -5.25 -4.01 7.42
C SER A 71 -6.18 -3.33 6.42
N CYS A 72 -6.31 -2.00 6.51
CA CYS A 72 -7.05 -1.20 5.54
C CYS A 72 -6.09 -0.64 4.51
N LEU A 73 -6.39 -0.85 3.22
CA LEU A 73 -5.60 -0.29 2.14
C LEU A 73 -6.37 0.74 1.35
N VAL A 74 -5.61 1.65 0.77
CA VAL A 74 -6.11 2.65 -0.16
C VAL A 74 -5.47 2.38 -1.51
N GLY A 75 -6.30 2.29 -2.55
CA GLY A 75 -5.94 1.77 -3.87
C GLY A 75 -7.03 0.84 -4.40
N GLU A 76 -6.68 -0.08 -5.30
CA GLU A 76 -7.62 -1.09 -5.85
C GLU A 76 -7.82 -2.28 -4.90
N ILE A 77 -6.95 -2.41 -3.88
CA ILE A 77 -6.87 -3.59 -3.01
C ILE A 77 -7.91 -3.58 -1.86
N GLY A 78 -8.55 -2.44 -1.54
CA GLY A 78 -9.64 -2.38 -0.55
C GLY A 78 -9.24 -2.77 0.89
N ILE A 79 -10.11 -3.50 1.60
CA ILE A 79 -9.90 -3.93 3.00
C ILE A 79 -9.45 -5.40 3.03
N ILE A 80 -8.34 -5.69 3.74
CA ILE A 80 -7.87 -7.06 3.99
C ILE A 80 -8.35 -7.53 5.36
N PHE A 81 -9.03 -8.68 5.37
CA PHE A 81 -9.36 -9.42 6.58
C PHE A 81 -8.39 -10.60 6.79
N PRO A 82 -8.31 -11.17 8.00
CA PRO A 82 -7.63 -12.45 8.19
C PRO A 82 -8.24 -13.51 7.26
N ASN A 83 -7.40 -14.29 6.59
CA ASN A 83 -7.76 -15.26 5.53
C ASN A 83 -8.20 -14.64 4.19
N PHE A 84 -7.77 -13.42 3.88
CA PHE A 84 -7.95 -12.88 2.53
C PHE A 84 -7.27 -13.77 1.48
N GLU A 85 -8.08 -14.44 0.64
CA GLU A 85 -7.63 -15.46 -0.33
C GLU A 85 -6.73 -14.89 -1.44
N HIS A 86 -6.77 -13.58 -1.67
CA HIS A 86 -5.91 -12.93 -2.65
C HIS A 86 -4.61 -12.57 -1.96
N GLY A 87 -3.59 -13.41 -2.14
CA GLY A 87 -2.29 -13.17 -1.55
C GLY A 87 -1.76 -11.76 -1.86
N ILE A 88 -1.29 -11.08 -0.82
CA ILE A 88 -0.71 -9.74 -0.87
C ILE A 88 0.68 -9.81 -0.24
N ARG A 89 1.61 -9.07 -0.83
CA ARG A 89 2.97 -8.88 -0.32
C ARG A 89 3.37 -7.42 -0.42
N THR A 90 4.38 -7.00 0.32
CA THR A 90 5.06 -5.74 0.02
C THR A 90 5.68 -5.80 -1.38
N ILE A 91 5.87 -4.65 -1.99
CA ILE A 91 6.47 -4.59 -3.34
C ILE A 91 7.95 -5.02 -3.31
N TYR A 92 8.46 -5.51 -4.44
CA TYR A 92 9.89 -5.62 -4.69
C TYR A 92 10.48 -4.24 -4.98
N GLU A 93 11.78 -4.06 -4.75
CA GLU A 93 12.46 -2.80 -5.07
C GLU A 93 12.33 -2.48 -6.59
N THR A 94 12.42 -3.50 -7.44
CA THR A 94 12.21 -3.39 -8.89
C THR A 94 10.79 -2.96 -9.29
N GLU A 95 9.81 -3.15 -8.41
CA GLU A 95 8.42 -2.72 -8.63
C GLU A 95 8.17 -1.27 -8.20
N GLY A 96 9.12 -0.62 -7.53
CA GLY A 96 8.98 0.73 -6.99
C GLY A 96 8.57 1.77 -8.04
N VAL A 97 9.10 1.69 -9.27
CA VAL A 97 8.73 2.59 -10.38
C VAL A 97 7.27 2.41 -10.80
N ALA A 98 6.81 1.16 -10.91
CA ALA A 98 5.43 0.85 -11.30
C ALA A 98 4.46 1.24 -10.19
N ALA A 99 4.81 0.92 -8.94
CA ALA A 99 4.04 1.31 -7.76
C ALA A 99 3.93 2.84 -7.67
N ARG A 100 5.03 3.57 -7.86
CA ARG A 100 5.02 5.04 -7.89
C ARG A 100 4.05 5.58 -8.93
N ALA A 101 4.14 5.12 -10.17
CA ALA A 101 3.28 5.57 -11.26
C ALA A 101 1.80 5.31 -10.96
N TYR A 102 1.51 4.13 -10.41
CA TYR A 102 0.16 3.74 -9.99
C TYR A 102 -0.37 4.65 -8.87
N LEU A 103 0.43 4.87 -7.81
CA LEU A 103 0.05 5.69 -6.67
C LEU A 103 -0.17 7.14 -7.10
N VAL A 104 0.71 7.70 -7.95
CA VAL A 104 0.52 9.05 -8.51
C VAL A 104 -0.78 9.14 -9.31
N LYS A 105 -1.11 8.14 -10.13
CA LYS A 105 -2.39 8.10 -10.86
C LYS A 105 -3.59 8.08 -9.91
N HIS A 106 -3.53 7.31 -8.83
CA HIS A 106 -4.66 7.12 -7.90
C HIS A 106 -4.82 8.25 -6.87
N PHE A 107 -3.72 8.92 -6.53
CA PHE A 107 -3.65 9.92 -5.46
C PHE A 107 -3.33 11.34 -5.94
N GLY A 108 -2.81 11.50 -7.16
CA GLY A 108 -2.44 12.78 -7.76
C GLY A 108 -3.64 13.69 -8.09
N ASP A 109 -4.83 13.12 -8.17
CA ASP A 109 -6.08 13.87 -8.39
C ASP A 109 -6.80 14.20 -7.09
N LYS A 110 -6.38 13.63 -5.96
CA LYS A 110 -7.05 13.80 -4.66
C LYS A 110 -6.45 15.00 -3.92
N LYS A 111 -7.29 15.83 -3.30
CA LYS A 111 -6.77 16.88 -2.42
C LYS A 111 -6.27 16.25 -1.12
N TRP A 112 -4.98 16.45 -0.85
CA TRP A 112 -4.38 16.14 0.44
C TRP A 112 -4.49 17.40 1.29
N PHE A 113 -5.26 17.32 2.38
CA PHE A 113 -5.55 18.42 3.30
C PHE A 113 -4.73 18.27 4.57
#